data_AF-A0A946Y871-F1
#
_entry.id   AF-A0A946Y871-F1
#
_cell.length_a   1.000
_cell.length_b   1.000
_cell.length_c   1.000
_cell.angle_alpha   90.00
_cell.angle_beta   90.00
_cell.angle_gamma   90.00
#
_symmetry.space_group_name_H-M   'P 1'
#
loop_
_entity.id
_entity.type
_entity.pdbx_description
1 polymer ?
#
loop_
_entity_poly.entity_id
_entity_poly.type
_entity_poly.pdbx_seq_one_letter_code
_entity_poly.pdbx_strand_id
1 'polypeptide(L)'
;MIENGHPDILGATVDDSGTNFALYSSVAERVELCLFDVTGKQRRIDLPAHSRDVWHGYLPGCRPGQHYGYRVHGEYDAEHGRRCNPAKLLLDPYARALAGDFEWADAVYD
;
A
#
# COMPACT_ATOMS: atom_id res chain seq x y z
N MET A 1 -15.38 1.84 7.33
CA MET A 1 -14.78 2.88 6.47
C MET A 1 -13.31 2.99 6.88
N ILE A 2 -12.41 3.44 6.01
CA ILE A 2 -11.03 3.73 6.45
C ILE A 2 -11.02 5.08 7.18
N GLU A 3 -10.23 5.17 8.24
CA GLU A 3 -10.03 6.35 9.07
C GLU A 3 -8.62 6.92 8.84
N ASN A 4 -8.32 8.12 9.34
CA ASN A 4 -7.04 8.78 9.09
C ASN A 4 -5.83 7.99 9.60
N GLY A 5 -5.94 7.25 10.70
CA GLY A 5 -4.78 6.59 11.30
C GLY A 5 -3.66 7.56 11.69
N HIS A 6 -2.42 7.08 11.76
CA HIS A 6 -1.25 7.89 12.13
C HIS A 6 0.01 7.52 11.32
N PRO A 7 0.96 8.47 11.15
CA PRO A 7 2.21 8.25 10.40
C PRO A 7 3.36 7.65 11.22
N ASP A 8 3.18 7.48 12.53
CA ASP A 8 4.30 7.27 13.48
C ASP A 8 5.12 5.98 13.28
N ILE A 9 4.50 4.90 12.79
CA ILE A 9 5.15 3.61 12.56
C ILE A 9 4.86 3.20 11.12
N LEU A 10 5.92 3.08 10.33
CA LEU A 10 5.83 2.69 8.93
C LEU A 10 5.46 1.21 8.78
N GLY A 11 4.70 0.93 7.72
CA GLY A 11 4.11 -0.35 7.39
C GLY A 11 2.77 -0.63 8.06
N ALA A 12 2.37 -1.90 8.06
CA ALA A 12 1.17 -2.37 8.74
C ALA A 12 1.43 -2.64 10.24
N THR A 13 0.70 -1.93 11.12
CA THR A 13 0.73 -2.13 12.58
C THR A 13 -0.66 -2.49 13.08
N VAL A 14 -0.77 -3.63 13.74
CA VAL A 14 -2.04 -4.18 14.23
C VAL A 14 -2.23 -3.82 15.70
N ASP A 15 -3.47 -3.53 16.07
CA ASP A 15 -3.92 -3.45 17.46
C ASP A 15 -5.17 -4.33 17.68
N ASP A 16 -5.80 -4.19 18.85
CA ASP A 16 -6.97 -4.98 19.25
C ASP A 16 -8.22 -4.71 18.38
N SER A 17 -8.26 -3.59 17.66
CA SER A 17 -9.44 -3.09 16.93
C SER A 17 -9.26 -3.04 15.42
N GLY A 18 -8.03 -3.07 14.90
CA GLY A 18 -7.77 -2.98 13.46
C GLY A 18 -6.29 -2.93 13.10
N THR A 19 -6.02 -2.35 11.94
CA THR A 19 -4.65 -2.19 11.41
C THR A 19 -4.44 -0.77 10.92
N ASN A 20 -3.39 -0.11 11.43
CA ASN A 20 -2.85 1.13 10.87
C ASN A 20 -1.87 0.79 9.74
N PHE A 21 -2.01 1.46 8.61
CA PHE A 21 -1.12 1.37 7.46
C PHE A 21 -0.42 2.72 7.26
N ALA A 22 0.90 2.71 7.09
CA ALA A 22 1.67 3.92 6.81
C ALA A 22 2.76 3.65 5.75
N LEU A 23 2.75 4.41 4.66
CA LEU A 23 3.67 4.27 3.54
C LEU A 23 4.37 5.60 3.27
N TYR A 24 5.70 5.62 3.34
CA TYR A 24 6.48 6.78 2.91
C TYR A 24 6.46 6.90 1.38
N SER A 25 6.12 8.09 0.88
CA SER A 25 6.39 8.52 -0.49
C SER A 25 6.28 10.04 -0.61
N SER A 26 7.41 10.69 -0.93
CA SER A 26 7.47 12.13 -1.19
C SER A 26 7.08 12.53 -2.62
N VAL A 27 6.79 11.56 -3.49
CA VAL A 27 6.49 11.77 -4.92
C VAL A 27 5.12 11.27 -5.34
N ALA A 28 4.40 10.58 -4.44
CA ALA A 28 3.06 10.11 -4.73
C ALA A 28 2.06 11.28 -4.71
N GLU A 29 1.10 11.22 -5.61
CA GLU A 29 -0.07 12.11 -5.63
C GLU A 29 -1.32 11.44 -5.03
N ARG A 30 -1.34 10.10 -5.01
CA ARG A 30 -2.37 9.28 -4.35
C ARG A 30 -1.82 7.89 -4.06
N VAL A 31 -2.21 7.31 -2.93
CA VAL A 31 -1.86 5.93 -2.57
C VAL A 31 -3.13 5.12 -2.32
N GLU A 32 -3.28 4.01 -3.03
CA GLU A 32 -4.35 3.03 -2.82
C GLU A 32 -3.82 1.83 -2.02
N LEU A 33 -4.41 1.57 -0.86
CA LEU A 33 -4.32 0.30 -0.16
C LEU A 33 -5.14 -0.75 -0.91
N CYS A 34 -4.47 -1.80 -1.38
CA CYS A 34 -5.07 -2.93 -2.06
C CYS A 34 -5.20 -4.11 -1.11
N LEU A 35 -6.42 -4.52 -0.78
CA LEU A 35 -6.72 -5.68 0.06
C LEU A 35 -7.18 -6.85 -0.81
N PHE A 36 -6.83 -8.07 -0.42
CA PHE A 36 -7.21 -9.28 -1.13
C PHE A 36 -8.02 -10.20 -0.21
N ASP A 37 -9.11 -10.76 -0.72
CA ASP A 37 -9.83 -11.81 -0.02
C ASP A 37 -9.24 -13.20 -0.32
N VAL A 38 -9.83 -14.24 0.29
CA VAL A 38 -9.38 -15.64 0.15
C VAL A 38 -9.50 -16.18 -1.28
N THR A 39 -10.28 -15.53 -2.15
CA THR A 39 -10.41 -15.88 -3.57
C THR A 39 -9.40 -15.13 -4.45
N GLY A 40 -8.60 -14.25 -3.86
CA GLY A 40 -7.69 -13.35 -4.56
C GLY A 40 -8.37 -12.11 -5.14
N LYS A 41 -9.66 -11.87 -4.84
CA LYS A 41 -10.35 -10.69 -5.34
C LYS A 41 -9.82 -9.45 -4.64
N GLN A 42 -9.46 -8.45 -5.43
CA GLN A 42 -8.91 -7.18 -4.96
C GLN A 42 -10.02 -6.17 -4.62
N ARG A 43 -9.84 -5.49 -3.49
CA ARG A 43 -10.53 -4.24 -3.13
C ARG A 43 -9.49 -3.13 -2.96
N ARG A 44 -9.74 -1.95 -3.54
CA ARG A 44 -8.86 -0.77 -3.42
C ARG A 44 -9.51 0.28 -2.54
N ILE A 45 -8.71 0.91 -1.69
CA ILE A 45 -9.13 1.94 -0.74
C ILE A 45 -8.06 3.02 -0.75
N ASP A 46 -8.43 4.28 -0.96
CA ASP A 46 -7.48 5.39 -0.83
C ASP A 46 -7.01 5.54 0.62
N LEU A 47 -5.71 5.74 0.82
CA LEU A 47 -5.20 6.20 2.12
C LEU A 47 -5.62 7.67 2.28
N PRO A 48 -6.42 8.00 3.32
CA PRO A 48 -7.12 9.28 3.40
C PRO A 48 -6.24 10.44 3.91
N ALA A 49 -5.10 10.15 4.54
CA ALA A 49 -4.28 11.16 5.18
C ALA A 49 -2.82 11.10 4.72
N HIS A 50 -2.18 12.26 4.69
CA HIS A 50 -0.81 12.45 4.25
C HIS A 50 -0.11 13.48 5.13
N SER A 51 0.91 13.04 5.88
CA SER A 51 1.66 13.88 6.82
C SER A 51 3.15 13.58 6.72
N ARG A 52 3.98 14.60 6.49
CA ARG A 52 5.46 14.47 6.41
C ARG A 52 5.92 13.39 5.42
N ASP A 53 5.36 13.41 4.22
CA ASP A 53 5.62 12.44 3.15
C ASP A 53 5.20 11.00 3.49
N VAL A 54 4.39 10.80 4.53
CA VAL A 54 3.82 9.50 4.90
C VAL A 54 2.33 9.49 4.62
N TRP A 55 1.90 8.58 3.76
CA TRP A 55 0.51 8.26 3.47
C TRP A 55 0.01 7.28 4.50
N HIS A 56 -1.12 7.56 5.16
CA HIS A 56 -1.59 6.72 6.25
C HIS A 56 -3.11 6.59 6.32
N GLY A 57 -3.54 5.50 6.92
CA GLY A 57 -4.93 5.18 7.15
C GLY A 57 -5.10 4.01 8.13
N TYR A 58 -6.17 4.04 8.90
CA TYR A 58 -6.52 2.98 9.85
C TYR A 58 -7.77 2.24 9.38
N LEU A 59 -7.69 0.92 9.33
CA LEU A 59 -8.80 0.07 8.89
C LEU A 59 -9.34 -0.74 10.07
N PRO A 60 -10.48 -0.33 10.67
CA PRO A 60 -11.14 -1.10 11.72
C PRO A 60 -11.50 -2.51 11.25
N GLY A 61 -11.32 -3.49 12.13
CA GLY A 61 -11.62 -4.90 11.88
C GLY A 61 -10.62 -5.62 10.96
N CYS A 62 -9.61 -4.93 10.43
CA CYS A 62 -8.49 -5.59 9.75
C CYS A 62 -7.67 -6.38 10.79
N ARG A 63 -7.40 -7.66 10.50
CA ARG A 63 -6.73 -8.59 11.44
C ARG A 63 -5.45 -9.15 10.85
N PRO A 64 -4.54 -9.70 11.68
CA PRO A 64 -3.36 -10.41 11.19
C PRO A 64 -3.75 -11.49 10.16
N GLY A 65 -2.93 -11.62 9.12
CA GLY A 65 -3.19 -12.53 7.99
C GLY A 65 -3.89 -11.88 6.79
N GLN A 66 -4.35 -10.63 6.90
CA GLN A 66 -4.87 -9.89 5.75
C GLN A 66 -3.78 -9.66 4.69
N HIS A 67 -3.97 -10.20 3.49
CA HIS A 67 -3.10 -9.94 2.35
C HIS A 67 -3.35 -8.54 1.78
N TYR A 68 -2.27 -7.80 1.53
CA TYR A 68 -2.37 -6.45 0.98
C TYR A 68 -1.14 -6.06 0.14
N GLY A 69 -1.28 -4.95 -0.58
CA GLY A 69 -0.20 -4.24 -1.24
C GLY A 69 -0.63 -2.80 -1.55
N TYR A 70 0.17 -2.08 -2.33
CA TYR A 70 -0.09 -0.68 -2.68
C TYR A 70 -0.14 -0.46 -4.18
N ARG A 71 -0.93 0.54 -4.61
CA ARG A 71 -0.79 1.17 -5.92
C ARG A 71 -0.52 2.65 -5.70
N VAL A 72 0.58 3.13 -6.28
CA VAL A 72 1.07 4.50 -6.10
C VAL A 72 0.86 5.26 -7.39
N HIS A 73 0.12 6.36 -7.29
CA HIS A 73 -0.16 7.30 -8.37
C HIS A 73 0.78 8.49 -8.26
N GLY A 74 1.13 9.08 -9.39
CA GLY A 74 1.99 10.25 -9.49
C GLY A 74 2.59 10.33 -10.90
N GLU A 75 3.59 11.19 -11.06
CA GLU A 75 4.24 11.39 -12.35
C GLU A 75 4.96 10.12 -12.84
N TYR A 76 4.73 9.81 -14.12
CA TYR A 76 5.48 8.81 -14.87
C TYR A 76 6.28 9.51 -15.98
N ASP A 77 7.57 9.68 -15.72
CA ASP A 77 8.59 10.22 -16.61
C ASP A 77 9.87 9.41 -16.41
N ALA A 78 9.95 8.31 -17.18
CA ALA A 78 11.01 7.32 -17.08
C ALA A 78 12.40 7.90 -17.42
N GLU A 79 12.47 8.92 -18.28
CA GLU A 79 13.73 9.59 -18.67
C GLU A 79 14.33 10.38 -17.49
N HIS A 80 13.48 10.95 -16.65
CA HIS A 80 13.88 11.70 -15.45
C HIS A 80 13.72 10.90 -14.15
N GLY A 81 13.55 9.57 -14.25
CA GLY A 81 13.53 8.65 -13.11
C GLY A 81 12.23 8.64 -12.28
N ARG A 82 11.20 9.38 -12.70
CA ARG A 82 9.89 9.39 -12.05
C ARG A 82 9.06 8.23 -12.60
N ARG A 83 8.68 7.27 -11.76
CA ARG A 83 8.10 6.00 -12.23
C ARG A 83 6.87 5.57 -11.43
N CYS A 84 6.06 6.52 -11.00
CA CYS A 84 4.79 6.19 -10.36
C CYS A 84 3.86 5.51 -11.37
N ASN A 85 3.72 4.19 -11.29
CA ASN A 85 2.91 3.40 -12.20
C ASN A 85 1.82 2.62 -11.44
N PRO A 86 0.59 3.17 -11.33
CA PRO A 86 -0.47 2.54 -10.55
C PRO A 86 -1.01 1.24 -11.18
N ALA A 87 -0.59 0.89 -12.41
CA ALA A 87 -0.89 -0.42 -12.99
C ALA A 87 -0.11 -1.55 -12.31
N LYS A 88 1.01 -1.23 -11.65
CA LYS A 88 1.84 -2.18 -10.89
C LYS A 88 1.35 -2.29 -9.44
N LEU A 89 1.22 -3.52 -8.94
CA LEU A 89 1.00 -3.77 -7.52
C LEU A 89 2.36 -3.76 -6.82
N LEU A 90 2.49 -2.94 -5.79
CA LEU A 90 3.72 -2.79 -5.01
C LEU A 90 3.60 -3.53 -3.68
N LEU A 91 4.71 -4.12 -3.23
CA LEU A 91 4.86 -4.61 -1.86
C LEU A 91 5.06 -3.44 -0.90
N ASP A 92 4.63 -3.61 0.34
CA ASP A 92 5.00 -2.69 1.41
C ASP A 92 6.51 -2.87 1.72
N PRO A 93 7.35 -1.82 1.60
CA PRO A 93 8.76 -1.90 1.96
C PRO A 93 9.00 -2.22 3.45
N TYR A 94 7.97 -2.06 4.30
CA TYR A 94 7.99 -2.36 5.73
C TYR A 94 7.23 -3.65 6.07
N ALA A 95 6.87 -4.46 5.08
CA ALA A 95 6.19 -5.74 5.32
C ALA A 95 7.03 -6.65 6.24
N ARG A 96 6.39 -7.20 7.28
CA ARG A 96 7.01 -8.18 8.19
C ARG A 96 6.90 -9.62 7.69
N ALA A 97 6.05 -9.86 6.70
CA ALA A 97 5.86 -11.17 6.05
C ALA A 97 5.39 -10.95 4.61
N LEU A 98 5.86 -11.81 3.70
CA LEU A 98 5.41 -11.87 2.31
C LEU A 98 4.68 -13.18 2.08
N ALA A 99 3.67 -13.15 1.21
CA ALA A 99 2.87 -14.32 0.84
C ALA A 99 3.03 -14.59 -0.65
N GLY A 100 3.28 -15.86 -1.00
CA GLY A 100 3.54 -16.30 -2.37
C GLY A 100 5.02 -16.24 -2.76
N ASP A 101 5.30 -16.78 -3.94
CA ASP A 101 6.63 -16.76 -4.54
C ASP A 101 6.74 -15.62 -5.57
N PHE A 102 7.96 -15.18 -5.81
CA PHE A 102 8.22 -14.23 -6.90
C PHE A 102 8.21 -14.97 -8.24
N GLU A 103 7.24 -14.64 -9.09
CA GLU A 103 7.13 -15.18 -10.44
C GLU A 103 7.53 -14.12 -11.47
N TRP A 104 8.45 -14.47 -12.36
CA TRP A 104 8.80 -13.63 -13.50
C TRP A 104 7.65 -13.61 -14.51
N ALA A 105 7.15 -12.42 -14.81
CA ALA A 105 6.08 -12.19 -15.79
C ALA A 105 6.24 -10.82 -16.45
N ASP A 106 5.53 -10.60 -17.56
CA ASP A 106 5.52 -9.31 -18.27
C ASP A 106 5.13 -8.13 -17.37
N ALA A 107 4.36 -8.40 -16.30
CA ALA A 107 3.98 -7.41 -15.31
C ALA A 107 5.18 -6.76 -14.59
N VAL A 108 6.36 -7.39 -14.58
CA VAL A 108 7.58 -6.86 -13.95
C VAL A 108 8.24 -5.75 -14.78
N TYR A 109 7.97 -5.67 -16.09
CA TYR A 109 8.51 -4.64 -16.96
C TYR A 109 7.59 -3.43 -17.06
N ASP A 110 8.15 -2.25 -17.26
CA ASP A 110 7.40 -1.01 -17.54
C ASP A 110 7.00 -0.88 -19.02
#